data_AF-A0A6L2N9U3-F1
#
_entry.id   AF-A0A6L2N9U3-F1
#
_cell.length_a   1.000
_cell.length_b   1.000
_cell.length_c   1.000
_cell.angle_alpha   90.00
_cell.angle_beta   90.00
_cell.angle_gamma   90.00
#
_symmetry.space_group_name_H-M   'P 1'
#
loop_
_entity.id
_entity.type
_entity.pdbx_description
1 polymer ?
#
loop_
_entity_poly.entity_id
_entity_poly.type
_entity_poly.pdbx_seq_one_letter_code
_entity_poly.pdbx_strand_id
1 'polypeptide(L)'
;MQVEVIRKNGYGYIKEIVVRRADNDLYRFKEGDFPRVRISEIEDMLLLVVQNQLTNLSSDDVFDFAIALRMFTRSLVIQKRVEDLQLGVKSYQKKINVTKPETTKSGIKKRDPYTPYQDPQGFIYVEDNGRNRLMHSDELYKFNDGT
;
A
#
# COMPACT_ATOMS: atom_id res chain seq x y z
N MET A 1 -0.41 21.69 -15.71
CA MET A 1 0.20 20.54 -15.01
C MET A 1 1.24 19.92 -15.93
N GLN A 2 2.39 19.51 -15.39
CA GLN A 2 3.39 18.72 -16.12
C GLN A 2 3.58 17.39 -15.37
N VAL A 3 3.81 16.30 -16.09
CA VAL A 3 4.03 14.97 -15.51
C VAL A 3 5.24 14.37 -16.19
N GLU A 4 6.19 13.85 -15.39
CA GLU A 4 7.30 13.06 -15.87
C GLU A 4 7.01 11.58 -15.57
N VAL A 5 6.92 10.76 -16.62
CA VAL A 5 6.72 9.31 -16.52
C VAL A 5 8.02 8.60 -16.89
N ILE A 6 8.42 7.62 -16.08
CA ILE A 6 9.53 6.71 -16.38
C ILE A 6 8.99 5.31 -16.68
N ARG A 7 9.57 4.65 -17.68
CA ARG A 7 9.19 3.27 -18.01
C ARG A 7 10.13 2.29 -17.32
N LYS A 8 9.59 1.35 -16.55
CA LYS A 8 10.34 0.28 -15.89
C LYS A 8 9.53 -1.02 -15.98
N ASN A 9 10.19 -2.13 -16.32
CA ASN A 9 9.54 -3.46 -16.40
C ASN A 9 8.26 -3.50 -17.25
N GLY A 10 8.17 -2.70 -18.32
CA GLY A 10 6.99 -2.63 -19.19
C GLY A 10 5.83 -1.78 -18.68
N TYR A 11 5.98 -1.08 -17.55
CA TYR A 11 4.97 -0.17 -16.98
C TYR A 11 5.50 1.26 -16.88
N GLY A 12 4.63 2.25 -17.09
CA GLY A 12 4.91 3.64 -16.77
C GLY A 12 4.70 3.93 -15.28
N TYR A 13 5.67 4.59 -14.67
CA TYR A 13 5.62 5.06 -13.29
C TYR A 13 5.76 6.58 -13.28
N ILE A 14 4.92 7.25 -12.50
CA ILE A 14 5.04 8.70 -12.28
C ILE A 14 6.30 8.95 -11.45
N LYS A 15 7.27 9.66 -12.02
CA LYS A 15 8.47 10.10 -11.32
C LYS A 15 8.29 11.45 -10.65
N GLU A 16 7.66 12.39 -11.35
CA GLU A 16 7.43 13.75 -10.87
C GLU A 16 6.11 14.31 -11.44
N ILE A 17 5.34 15.01 -10.61
CA ILE A 17 4.18 15.80 -11.02
C ILE A 17 4.44 17.25 -10.64
N VAL A 18 4.24 18.16 -11.58
CA VAL A 18 4.27 19.60 -11.35
C VAL A 18 2.85 20.17 -11.49
N VAL A 19 2.31 20.66 -10.38
CA VAL A 19 0.98 21.26 -10.32
C VAL A 19 1.12 22.76 -10.06
N ARG A 20 0.36 23.58 -10.79
CA ARG A 20 0.21 25.00 -10.50
C ARG A 20 -1.03 25.18 -9.64
N ARG A 21 -0.89 25.82 -8.48
CA ARG A 21 -1.99 26.06 -7.53
C ARG A 21 -2.65 27.42 -7.74
N ALA A 22 -3.69 27.70 -6.97
CA ALA A 22 -4.43 28.97 -7.00
C ALA A 22 -3.59 30.19 -6.57
N ASP A 23 -2.53 29.97 -5.79
CA ASP A 23 -1.48 30.96 -5.47
C ASP A 23 -0.56 31.26 -6.67
N ASN A 24 -0.77 30.58 -7.80
CA ASN A 24 0.01 30.65 -9.03
C ASN A 24 1.42 30.02 -8.93
N ASP A 25 1.76 29.41 -7.80
CA ASP A 25 3.04 28.75 -7.56
C ASP A 25 3.04 27.32 -8.11
N LEU A 26 4.23 26.86 -8.49
CA LEU A 26 4.47 25.52 -9.01
C LEU A 26 4.96 24.60 -7.89
N TYR A 27 4.23 23.52 -7.66
CA TYR A 27 4.55 22.51 -6.68
C TYR A 27 4.98 21.24 -7.38
N ARG A 28 6.13 20.69 -6.95
CA ARG A 28 6.68 19.43 -7.46
C ARG A 28 6.46 18.32 -6.44
N PHE A 29 5.88 17.23 -6.90
CA PHE A 29 5.65 16.03 -6.11
C PHE A 29 6.37 14.85 -6.75
N LYS A 30 7.20 14.16 -5.98
CA LYS A 30 7.78 12.86 -6.34
C LYS A 30 7.02 11.76 -5.61
N GLU A 31 7.27 10.50 -5.97
CA GLU A 31 6.60 9.34 -5.35
C GLU A 31 6.65 9.34 -3.80
N GLY A 32 7.76 9.78 -3.22
CA GLY A 32 7.90 9.90 -1.75
C GLY A 32 7.13 11.06 -1.12
N ASP A 33 6.78 12.09 -1.90
CA ASP A 33 6.04 13.27 -1.43
C ASP A 33 4.53 13.08 -1.52
N PHE A 34 4.08 11.99 -2.13
CA PHE A 34 2.68 11.67 -2.35
C PHE A 34 1.80 11.72 -1.09
N PRO A 35 2.23 11.27 0.11
CA PRO A 35 1.43 11.46 1.33
C PRO A 35 1.14 12.92 1.71
N ARG A 36 1.85 13.89 1.12
CA ARG A 36 1.67 15.33 1.36
C ARG A 36 0.73 15.99 0.37
N VAL A 37 0.32 15.28 -0.68
CA VAL A 37 -0.63 15.77 -1.69
C VAL A 37 -2.00 15.89 -1.03
N ARG A 38 -2.65 17.04 -1.21
CA ARG A 38 -3.99 17.28 -0.65
C ARG A 38 -5.05 16.56 -1.47
N ILE A 39 -6.14 16.15 -0.83
CA ILE A 39 -7.26 15.46 -1.52
C ILE A 39 -7.81 16.32 -2.68
N SER A 40 -7.95 17.64 -2.49
CA SER A 40 -8.40 18.55 -3.54
C SER A 40 -7.48 18.54 -4.77
N GLU A 41 -6.18 18.35 -4.57
CA GLU A 41 -5.21 18.30 -5.68
C GLU A 41 -5.35 16.99 -6.46
N ILE A 42 -5.73 15.91 -5.79
CA ILE A 42 -6.03 14.62 -6.41
C ILE A 42 -7.32 14.72 -7.21
N GLU A 43 -8.33 15.38 -6.67
CA GLU A 43 -9.60 15.67 -7.38
C GLU A 43 -9.33 16.49 -8.65
N ASP A 44 -8.52 17.54 -8.56
CA ASP A 44 -8.14 18.36 -9.71
C ASP A 44 -7.37 17.54 -10.76
N MET A 45 -6.42 16.69 -10.34
CA MET A 45 -5.70 15.80 -11.25
C MET A 45 -6.63 14.79 -11.93
N LEU A 46 -7.59 14.23 -11.19
CA LEU A 46 -8.60 13.31 -11.74
C LEU A 46 -9.49 14.01 -12.75
N LEU A 47 -9.90 15.24 -12.46
CA LEU A 47 -10.73 16.03 -13.35
C LEU A 47 -10.01 16.28 -14.68
N LEU A 48 -8.70 16.60 -14.64
CA LEU A 48 -7.88 16.77 -15.84
C LEU A 48 -7.81 15.50 -16.70
N VAL A 49 -7.71 14.32 -16.07
CA VAL A 49 -7.73 13.03 -16.77
C VAL A 49 -9.08 12.77 -17.43
N VAL A 50 -10.18 12.95 -16.69
CA VAL A 50 -11.55 12.69 -17.20
C VAL A 50 -11.92 13.65 -18.32
N GLN A 51 -11.50 14.91 -18.23
CA GLN A 51 -11.76 15.93 -19.25
C GLN A 51 -10.79 15.85 -20.44
N ASN A 52 -9.81 14.94 -20.40
CA ASN A 52 -8.75 14.80 -21.41
C ASN A 52 -8.01 16.13 -21.69
N GLN A 53 -7.78 16.94 -20.65
CA GLN A 53 -7.12 18.25 -20.76
C GLN A 53 -5.60 18.17 -20.58
N LEU A 54 -5.04 16.96 -20.55
CA LEU A 54 -3.61 16.71 -20.46
C LEU A 54 -2.95 16.78 -21.84
N THR A 55 -3.14 17.90 -22.54
CA THR A 55 -2.69 18.11 -23.94
C THR A 55 -1.18 18.03 -24.13
N ASN A 56 -0.41 18.11 -23.03
CA ASN A 56 1.05 18.00 -23.03
C ASN A 56 1.56 16.56 -22.95
N LEU A 57 0.68 15.57 -22.79
CA LEU A 57 1.03 14.15 -22.63
C LEU A 57 0.59 13.33 -23.85
N SER A 58 1.33 12.27 -24.16
CA SER A 58 0.91 11.30 -25.16
C SER A 58 -0.25 10.44 -24.62
N SER A 59 -0.99 9.77 -25.51
CA SER A 59 -2.09 8.88 -25.10
C SER A 59 -1.62 7.77 -24.14
N ASP A 60 -0.43 7.21 -24.39
CA ASP A 60 0.17 6.19 -23.52
C ASP A 60 0.49 6.78 -22.14
N ASP A 61 1.06 7.99 -22.09
CA ASP A 61 1.42 8.65 -20.83
C ASP A 61 0.18 9.07 -20.03
N VAL A 62 -0.92 9.46 -20.69
CA VAL A 62 -2.20 9.73 -20.02
C VAL A 62 -2.76 8.45 -19.39
N PHE A 63 -2.66 7.33 -20.09
CA PHE A 63 -3.10 6.03 -19.57
C PHE A 63 -2.25 5.58 -18.37
N ASP A 64 -0.93 5.63 -18.48
CA ASP A 64 -0.01 5.32 -17.38
C ASP A 64 -0.24 6.26 -16.19
N PHE A 65 -0.44 7.56 -16.44
CA PHE A 65 -0.78 8.54 -15.41
C PHE A 65 -2.09 8.20 -14.70
N ALA A 66 -3.14 7.82 -15.43
CA ALA A 66 -4.43 7.44 -14.87
C ALA A 66 -4.32 6.18 -13.99
N ILE A 67 -3.54 5.18 -14.42
CA ILE A 67 -3.25 3.98 -13.61
C ILE A 67 -2.54 4.37 -12.32
N ALA A 68 -1.48 5.16 -12.42
CA ALA A 68 -0.70 5.56 -11.26
C ALA A 68 -1.50 6.41 -10.28
N LEU A 69 -2.33 7.35 -10.78
CA LEU A 69 -3.25 8.13 -9.95
C LEU A 69 -4.27 7.24 -9.23
N ARG A 70 -4.82 6.22 -9.92
CA ARG A 70 -5.71 5.23 -9.30
C ARG A 70 -5.04 4.41 -8.20
N MET A 71 -3.81 3.96 -8.44
CA MET A 71 -3.02 3.23 -7.43
C MET A 71 -2.71 4.10 -6.22
N PHE A 72 -2.41 5.37 -6.46
CA PHE A 72 -2.17 6.35 -5.41
C PHE A 72 -3.40 6.65 -4.56
N THR A 73 -4.56 6.90 -5.18
CA THR A 73 -5.81 7.12 -4.42
C THR A 73 -6.15 5.91 -3.55
N ARG A 74 -5.90 4.68 -4.05
CA ARG A 74 -6.08 3.46 -3.26
C ARG A 74 -5.15 3.39 -2.05
N SER A 75 -3.87 3.75 -2.21
CA SER A 75 -2.92 3.71 -1.10
C SER A 75 -3.28 4.73 -0.01
N LEU A 76 -3.75 5.92 -0.38
CA LEU A 76 -4.25 6.92 0.57
C LEU A 76 -5.47 6.44 1.36
N VAL A 77 -6.44 5.82 0.67
CA VAL A 77 -7.62 5.26 1.35
C VAL A 77 -7.22 4.18 2.35
N ILE A 78 -6.26 3.32 2.00
CA ILE A 78 -5.72 2.29 2.91
C ILE A 78 -5.03 2.95 4.10
N GLN A 79 -4.18 3.95 3.88
CA GLN A 79 -3.52 4.68 4.96
C GLN A 79 -4.52 5.30 5.94
N LYS A 80 -5.57 5.95 5.44
CA LYS A 80 -6.64 6.53 6.29
C LYS A 80 -7.36 5.47 7.12
N ARG A 81 -7.72 4.33 6.51
CA ARG A 81 -8.33 3.20 7.24
C ARG A 81 -7.41 2.64 8.32
N VAL A 82 -6.11 2.56 8.05
CA VAL A 82 -5.12 2.11 9.04
C VAL A 82 -5.01 3.11 10.19
N GLU A 83 -4.96 4.41 9.92
CA GLU A 83 -4.96 5.47 10.94
C GLU A 83 -6.21 5.38 11.83
N ASP A 84 -7.41 5.27 11.22
CA ASP A 84 -8.68 5.15 11.94
C ASP A 84 -8.73 3.89 12.79
N LEU A 85 -8.27 2.75 12.25
CA LEU A 85 -8.20 1.49 12.98
C LEU A 85 -7.27 1.59 14.18
N GLN A 86 -6.11 2.22 14.02
CA GLN A 86 -5.16 2.44 15.13
C GLN A 86 -5.77 3.32 16.23
N LEU A 87 -6.52 4.36 15.85
CA LEU A 87 -7.27 5.19 16.81
C LEU A 87 -8.36 4.39 17.53
N GLY A 88 -9.11 3.56 16.79
CA GLY A 88 -10.08 2.63 17.33
C GLY A 88 -9.47 1.70 18.37
N VAL A 89 -8.37 1.01 18.01
CA VAL A 89 -7.63 0.12 18.92
C VAL A 89 -7.18 0.87 20.18
N LYS A 90 -6.61 2.06 20.06
CA LYS A 90 -6.21 2.88 21.22
C LYS A 90 -7.40 3.24 22.11
N SER A 91 -8.54 3.60 21.52
CA SER A 91 -9.78 3.91 22.24
C SER A 91 -10.30 2.68 22.99
N TYR A 92 -10.36 1.52 22.32
CA TYR A 92 -10.74 0.25 22.94
C TYR A 92 -9.83 -0.12 24.10
N GLN A 93 -8.50 -0.09 23.90
CA GLN A 93 -7.51 -0.36 24.95
C GLN A 93 -7.73 0.52 26.19
N LYS A 94 -7.97 1.82 25.98
CA LYS A 94 -8.28 2.76 27.06
C LYS A 94 -9.57 2.41 27.80
N LYS A 95 -10.62 1.98 27.08
CA LYS A 95 -11.91 1.58 27.68
C LYS A 95 -11.79 0.37 28.61
N ILE A 96 -10.90 -0.57 28.29
CA ILE A 96 -10.67 -1.79 29.07
C ILE A 96 -9.44 -1.71 29.99
N ASN A 97 -8.85 -0.52 30.16
CA ASN A 97 -7.64 -0.27 30.97
C ASN A 97 -6.45 -1.18 30.61
N VAL A 98 -6.34 -1.61 29.35
CA VAL A 98 -5.21 -2.41 28.88
C VAL A 98 -4.10 -1.46 28.44
N THR A 99 -2.98 -1.48 29.16
CA THR A 99 -1.75 -0.80 28.75
C THR A 99 -1.15 -1.48 27.52
N LYS A 100 -0.44 -0.70 26.69
CA LYS A 100 0.29 -1.23 25.53
C LYS A 100 1.13 -2.43 25.97
N PRO A 101 1.02 -3.60 25.33
CA PRO A 101 1.77 -4.78 25.74
C PRO A 101 3.27 -4.49 25.69
N GLU A 102 3.99 -4.86 26.75
CA GLU A 102 5.44 -4.79 26.80
C GLU A 102 6.02 -5.68 25.69
N THR A 103 6.64 -5.07 24.69
CA THR A 103 7.38 -5.79 23.63
C THR A 103 8.74 -6.31 24.13
N THR A 104 9.14 -5.91 25.34
CA THR A 104 10.38 -6.31 25.99
C THR A 104 10.09 -6.56 27.45
N LYS A 105 10.22 -7.81 27.89
CA LYS A 105 10.04 -8.23 29.28
C LYS A 105 11.37 -8.72 29.83
N SER A 106 11.83 -8.18 30.95
CA SER A 106 13.07 -8.63 31.60
C SER A 106 12.96 -10.11 31.98
N GLY A 107 13.88 -10.94 31.50
CA GLY A 107 13.87 -12.40 31.69
C GLY A 107 13.37 -13.21 30.49
N ILE A 108 12.73 -12.57 29.50
CA ILE A 108 12.49 -13.17 28.19
C ILE A 108 13.66 -12.77 27.28
N LYS A 109 14.51 -13.72 26.90
CA LYS A 109 15.54 -13.47 25.88
C LYS A 109 14.83 -13.07 24.59
N LYS A 110 15.18 -11.90 24.02
CA LYS A 110 14.83 -11.59 22.63
C LYS A 110 15.36 -12.73 21.78
N ARG A 111 14.47 -13.54 21.23
CA ARG A 111 14.82 -14.38 20.09
C ARG A 111 15.10 -13.46 18.91
N ASP A 112 16.01 -13.86 18.04
CA ASP A 112 16.21 -13.17 16.79
C ASP A 112 14.84 -12.97 16.11
N PRO A 113 14.59 -11.80 15.50
CA PRO A 113 13.38 -11.57 14.75
C PRO A 113 13.14 -12.78 13.85
N TYR A 114 11.92 -13.32 13.86
CA TYR A 114 11.57 -14.38 12.91
C TYR A 114 11.81 -13.82 11.51
N THR A 115 12.96 -14.14 10.93
CA THR A 115 13.26 -13.89 9.54
C THR A 115 12.50 -14.96 8.77
N PRO A 116 11.43 -14.64 8.02
CA PRO A 116 10.71 -15.62 7.22
C PRO A 116 11.56 -16.15 6.05
N TYR A 117 12.84 -15.77 5.99
CA TYR A 117 13.69 -15.81 4.81
C TYR A 117 14.84 -16.81 4.92
N GLN A 118 14.74 -17.81 5.79
CA GLN A 118 15.57 -19.00 5.69
C GLN A 118 14.68 -20.23 5.76
N ASP A 119 14.24 -20.64 4.56
CA ASP A 119 13.47 -21.83 4.21
C ASP A 119 12.03 -21.94 4.76
N PRO A 120 10.98 -21.57 3.97
CA PRO A 120 9.61 -21.85 4.35
C PRO A 120 9.33 -23.33 4.07
N GLN A 121 9.78 -24.21 4.96
CA GLN A 121 9.62 -25.65 4.80
C GLN A 121 8.30 -26.12 5.39
N GLY A 122 7.22 -25.59 4.80
CA GLY A 122 5.85 -26.06 5.00
C GLY A 122 5.22 -25.78 6.36
N PHE A 123 3.93 -26.07 6.47
CA PHE A 123 3.18 -26.06 7.73
C PHE A 123 2.66 -27.47 8.03
N ILE A 124 2.72 -27.87 9.29
CA ILE A 124 2.17 -29.16 9.75
C ILE A 124 0.70 -28.94 10.08
N TYR A 125 -0.18 -29.73 9.46
CA TYR A 125 -1.60 -29.78 9.79
C TYR A 125 -1.99 -31.20 10.20
N VAL A 126 -3.11 -31.32 10.92
CA VAL A 126 -3.68 -32.60 11.32
C VAL A 126 -4.79 -32.93 10.32
N GLU A 127 -4.68 -34.06 9.62
CA GLU A 127 -5.74 -34.56 8.75
C GLU A 127 -6.93 -35.10 9.56
N ASP A 128 -8.07 -35.29 8.91
CA ASP A 128 -9.30 -35.84 9.53
C ASP A 128 -9.09 -37.22 10.18
N ASN A 129 -8.09 -37.97 9.73
CA ASN A 129 -7.68 -39.26 10.30
C ASN A 129 -6.78 -39.14 11.55
N GLY A 130 -6.51 -37.91 12.02
CA GLY A 130 -5.68 -37.61 13.19
C GLY A 130 -4.16 -37.68 12.95
N ARG A 131 -3.70 -37.85 11.71
CA ARG A 131 -2.27 -37.89 11.38
C ARG A 131 -1.74 -36.50 11.05
N ASN A 132 -0.53 -36.21 11.52
CA ASN A 132 0.19 -34.99 11.16
C ASN A 132 0.74 -35.12 9.74
N ARG A 133 0.51 -34.11 8.89
CA ARG A 133 1.07 -34.03 7.55
C ARG A 133 1.75 -32.68 7.34
N LEU A 134 2.94 -32.71 6.75
CA LEU A 134 3.68 -31.51 6.36
C LEU A 134 3.23 -31.08 4.96
N MET A 135 2.75 -29.85 4.84
CA MET A 135 2.37 -29.26 3.55
C MET A 135 3.40 -28.22 3.14
N HIS A 136 4.04 -28.39 1.99
CA HIS A 136 5.05 -27.44 1.51
C HIS A 136 4.43 -26.17 0.91
N SER A 137 5.17 -25.06 0.92
CA SER A 137 4.67 -23.75 0.46
C SER A 137 4.39 -23.68 -1.04
N ASP A 138 5.03 -24.54 -1.84
CA ASP A 138 4.74 -24.72 -3.26
C ASP A 138 3.43 -25.49 -3.51
N GLU A 139 2.87 -26.18 -2.52
CA GLU A 139 1.60 -26.91 -2.64
C GLU A 139 0.36 -26.06 -2.30
N LEU A 140 0.54 -24.84 -1.78
CA LEU A 140 -0.54 -23.94 -1.32
C LEU A 140 -1.56 -23.57 -2.40
N TYR A 141 -1.19 -23.63 -3.69
CA TYR A 141 -2.12 -23.30 -4.77
C TYR A 141 -3.25 -24.32 -4.96
N LYS A 142 -3.13 -25.53 -4.39
CA LYS A 142 -4.12 -26.62 -4.47
C LYS A 142 -5.30 -26.48 -3.50
N PHE A 143 -5.41 -25.34 -2.80
CA PHE A 143 -6.52 -25.03 -1.87
C PHE A 143 -7.30 -23.78 -2.30
N ASN A 144 -6.99 -23.19 -3.45
CA ASN A 144 -7.70 -22.02 -4.00
C ASN A 144 -8.70 -22.38 -5.10
N ASP A 145 -8.81 -23.65 -5.48
CA ASP A 145 -9.91 -24.20 -6.27
C ASP A 145 -11.16 -24.35 -5.40
N GLY A 146 -11.75 -23.19 -5.09
CA GLY A 146 -13.04 -23.10 -4.44
C GLY A 146 -14.14 -23.81 -5.24
N THR A 147 -14.94 -24.59 -4.52
CA THR A 147 -16.37 -24.74 -4.80
C THR A 147 -17.11 -23.62 -4.09
#